data_AF-A0A0C2GIJ9-F1
#
_entry.id   AF-A0A0C2GIJ9-F1
#
_cell.length_a   1.000
_cell.length_b   1.000
_cell.length_c   1.000
_cell.angle_alpha   90.00
_cell.angle_beta   90.00
_cell.angle_gamma   90.00
#
_symmetry.space_group_name_H-M   'P 1'
#
loop_
_entity.id
_entity.type
_entity.pdbx_description
1 polymer ?
#
loop_
_entity_poly.entity_id
_entity_poly.type
_entity_poly.pdbx_seq_one_letter_code
_entity_poly.pdbx_strand_id
1 'polypeptide(L)'
;MYHVHNHFDPAAYLESFYKTASEDTAMQIVLFFLPGILYRLPRTVRTALDLGAGPTVYIPIALRNQAVQIFTSDYARVNRDVLQSWIEDK
;
A
#
# COMPACT_ATOMS: atom_id res chain seq x y z
N MET A 1 -30.06 4.53 12.76
CA MET A 1 -29.36 4.31 11.49
C MET A 1 -28.45 5.51 11.28
N TYR A 2 -27.21 5.45 11.78
CA TYR A 2 -26.29 6.59 11.71
C TYR A 2 -25.47 6.49 10.43
N HIS A 3 -25.72 7.41 9.50
CA HIS A 3 -24.89 7.61 8.31
C HIS A 3 -23.59 8.30 8.75
N VAL A 4 -22.55 7.52 9.07
CA VAL A 4 -21.19 8.04 9.14
C VAL A 4 -20.61 8.01 7.71
N HIS A 5 -20.98 9.00 6.89
CA HIS A 5 -20.21 9.34 5.70
C HIS A 5 -19.05 10.26 6.10
N ASN A 6 -18.14 9.74 6.91
CA ASN A 6 -16.83 10.36 7.09
C ASN A 6 -16.03 10.02 5.84
N HIS A 7 -15.82 11.02 4.97
CA HIS A 7 -14.94 10.88 3.81
C HIS A 7 -13.54 10.53 4.31
N PHE A 8 -13.04 9.34 3.94
CA PHE A 8 -11.64 8.97 4.19
C PHE A 8 -10.73 9.96 3.48
N ASP A 9 -9.75 10.52 4.19
CA ASP A 9 -8.74 11.44 3.64
C ASP A 9 -7.42 10.69 3.48
N PRO A 10 -7.02 10.36 2.24
CA PRO A 10 -5.76 9.69 1.97
C PRO A 10 -4.52 10.47 2.39
N ALA A 11 -4.53 11.80 2.28
CA ALA A 11 -3.38 12.62 2.59
C ALA A 11 -3.15 12.67 4.10
N ALA A 12 -4.21 12.87 4.88
CA ALA A 12 -4.14 12.80 6.34
C ALA A 12 -3.71 11.41 6.83
N TYR A 13 -4.16 10.34 6.16
CA TYR A 13 -3.73 8.98 6.46
C TYR A 13 -2.22 8.77 6.20
N LEU A 14 -1.72 9.18 5.03
CA LEU A 14 -0.30 9.08 4.71
C LEU A 14 0.57 9.89 5.67
N GLU A 15 0.16 11.12 5.99
CA GLU A 15 0.86 12.01 6.91
C GLU A 15 0.92 11.44 8.34
N SER A 16 -0.10 10.69 8.77
CA SER A 16 -0.18 10.14 10.13
C SER A 16 0.60 8.83 10.33
N PHE A 17 0.88 8.09 9.25
CA PHE A 17 1.37 6.71 9.35
C PHE A 17 2.59 6.40 8.48
N TYR A 18 2.91 7.26 7.50
CA TYR A 18 3.89 6.98 6.46
C TYR A 18 4.71 8.22 6.06
N LYS A 19 4.76 9.25 6.90
CA LYS A 19 5.49 10.51 6.65
C LYS A 19 7.00 10.32 6.75
N THR A 20 7.48 9.68 7.83
CA THR A 20 8.90 9.39 8.04
C THR A 20 9.11 7.96 8.52
N ALA A 21 10.04 7.26 7.88
CA ALA A 21 10.35 5.87 8.22
C ALA A 21 10.94 5.70 9.64
N SER A 22 11.55 6.76 10.18
CA SER A 22 12.19 6.74 11.50
C SER A 22 11.23 7.04 12.65
N GLU A 23 10.11 7.71 12.42
CA GLU A 23 9.23 8.17 13.49
C GLU A 23 7.88 7.44 13.47
N ASP A 24 7.38 7.04 12.30
CA ASP A 24 6.06 6.43 12.18
C ASP A 24 6.08 4.94 12.54
N THR A 25 5.39 4.58 13.62
CA THR A 25 5.32 3.20 14.11
C THR A 25 4.74 2.24 13.07
N ALA A 26 3.74 2.67 12.29
CA ALA A 26 3.17 1.83 11.23
C ALA A 26 4.20 1.50 10.15
N MET A 27 4.96 2.50 9.68
CA MET A 27 6.04 2.30 8.73
C MET A 27 7.16 1.42 9.30
N GLN A 28 7.55 1.62 10.57
CA GLN A 28 8.55 0.78 11.23
C GLN A 28 8.13 -0.70 11.27
N ILE A 29 6.85 -0.98 11.59
CA ILE A 29 6.29 -2.33 11.58
C ILE A 29 6.39 -2.92 10.16
N VAL A 30 5.98 -2.17 9.14
CA VAL A 30 6.08 -2.61 7.74
C VAL A 30 7.53 -2.94 7.38
N LEU A 31 8.47 -2.04 7.66
CA LEU A 31 9.89 -2.21 7.35
C LEU A 31 10.53 -3.39 8.09
N PHE A 32 10.06 -3.69 9.30
CA PHE A 32 10.55 -4.82 10.08
C PHE A 32 10.03 -6.17 9.56
N PHE A 33 8.73 -6.30 9.30
CA PHE A 33 8.12 -7.59 8.96
C PHE A 33 8.15 -7.92 7.48
N LEU A 34 8.00 -6.93 6.59
CA LEU A 34 7.83 -7.15 5.16
C LEU A 34 9.02 -7.92 4.53
N PRO A 35 10.30 -7.61 4.82
CA PRO A 35 11.42 -8.38 4.27
C PRO A 35 11.37 -9.86 4.65
N GLY A 36 10.96 -10.16 5.89
CA GLY A 36 10.78 -11.53 6.36
C GLY A 36 9.66 -12.27 5.61
N ILE A 37 8.54 -11.59 5.35
CA ILE A 37 7.44 -12.17 4.57
C ILE A 37 7.92 -12.48 3.15
N LEU A 38 8.57 -11.52 2.49
CA LEU A 38 9.08 -11.66 1.11
C LEU A 38 10.12 -12.77 0.97
N TYR A 39 10.95 -12.99 2.00
CA TYR A 39 11.92 -14.09 2.00
C TYR A 39 11.26 -15.48 1.96
N ARG A 40 10.04 -15.59 2.49
CA ARG A 40 9.30 -16.86 2.55
C ARG A 40 8.47 -17.13 1.29
N LEU A 41 8.33 -16.14 0.40
CA LEU A 41 7.64 -16.31 -0.86
C LEU A 41 8.51 -17.07 -1.87
N PRO A 42 7.91 -17.78 -2.83
CA PRO A 42 8.65 -18.34 -3.96
C PRO A 42 9.43 -17.25 -4.70
N ARG A 43 10.60 -17.63 -5.27
CA ARG A 43 11.42 -16.70 -6.07
C ARG A 43 10.66 -16.07 -7.24
N THR A 44 9.70 -16.80 -7.80
CA THR A 44 8.82 -16.31 -8.87
C THR A 44 7.37 -16.56 -8.48
N VAL A 45 6.62 -15.49 -8.35
CA VAL A 45 5.17 -15.47 -8.17
C VAL A 45 4.56 -15.03 -9.50
N ARG A 46 3.66 -15.82 -10.07
CA ARG A 46 3.05 -15.48 -11.36
C ARG A 46 2.17 -14.22 -11.25
N THR A 47 1.35 -14.14 -10.20
CA THR A 47 0.40 -13.05 -10.00
C THR A 47 0.28 -12.74 -8.52
N ALA A 48 0.37 -11.46 -8.16
CA ALA A 48 0.10 -10.95 -6.83
C ALA A 48 -1.08 -9.98 -6.86
N LEU A 49 -1.98 -10.09 -5.88
CA LEU A 49 -3.05 -9.13 -5.63
C LEU A 49 -2.78 -8.47 -4.27
N ASP A 50 -2.51 -7.17 -4.31
CA ASP A 50 -2.48 -6.29 -3.15
C ASP A 50 -3.92 -5.81 -2.87
N LEU A 51 -4.51 -6.34 -1.81
CA LEU A 51 -5.93 -6.18 -1.47
C LEU A 51 -6.07 -5.25 -0.27
N GLY A 52 -6.76 -4.11 -0.47
CA GLY A 52 -6.90 -3.09 0.56
C GLY A 52 -5.63 -2.26 0.72
N ALA A 53 -5.04 -1.86 -0.41
CA ALA A 53 -3.77 -1.16 -0.44
C ALA A 53 -3.80 0.23 0.19
N GLY A 54 -4.99 0.80 0.41
CA GLY A 54 -5.14 2.20 0.75
C GLY A 54 -4.49 3.08 -0.31
N PRO A 55 -3.96 4.24 0.07
CA PRO A 55 -3.21 5.12 -0.82
C PRO A 55 -1.70 4.80 -0.86
N THR A 56 -1.29 3.55 -0.62
CA THR A 56 0.12 3.17 -0.43
C THR A 56 0.66 2.27 -1.56
N VAL A 57 1.98 2.32 -1.79
CA VAL A 57 2.66 1.58 -2.89
C VAL A 57 3.77 0.64 -2.42
N TYR A 58 3.99 0.49 -1.11
CA TYR A 58 5.16 -0.23 -0.60
C TYR A 58 5.13 -1.74 -0.91
N ILE A 59 3.95 -2.38 -0.90
CA ILE A 59 3.78 -3.80 -1.26
C ILE A 59 4.13 -4.06 -2.74
N PRO A 60 3.50 -3.38 -3.73
CA PRO A 60 3.82 -3.61 -5.13
C PRO A 60 5.29 -3.30 -5.45
N ILE A 61 5.87 -2.26 -4.84
CA ILE A 61 7.30 -1.96 -4.97
C ILE A 61 8.15 -3.13 -4.45
N ALA A 62 7.83 -3.67 -3.27
CA ALA A 62 8.64 -4.73 -2.67
C ALA A 62 8.54 -6.06 -3.43
N LEU A 63 7.40 -6.33 -4.08
CA LEU A 63 7.18 -7.51 -4.92
C LEU A 63 7.72 -7.39 -6.35
N ARG A 64 8.18 -6.20 -6.80
CA ARG A 64 8.53 -5.92 -8.21
C ARG A 64 9.51 -6.89 -8.87
N ASN A 65 10.38 -7.53 -8.09
CA ASN A 65 11.38 -8.48 -8.60
C ASN A 65 10.97 -9.95 -8.41
N GLN A 66 9.88 -10.21 -7.68
CA GLN A 66 9.40 -11.56 -7.38
C GLN A 66 8.10 -11.88 -8.15
N ALA A 67 7.24 -10.88 -8.38
CA ALA A 67 5.95 -11.06 -9.04
C ALA A 67 6.00 -10.63 -10.51
N VAL A 68 5.47 -11.46 -11.41
CA VAL A 68 5.38 -11.15 -12.86
C VAL A 68 4.25 -10.16 -13.14
N GLN A 69 3.12 -10.32 -12.45
CA GLN A 69 1.96 -9.43 -12.56
C GLN A 69 1.54 -9.00 -11.16
N ILE A 70 1.33 -7.69 -10.98
CA ILE A 70 0.91 -7.11 -9.71
C ILE A 70 -0.36 -6.30 -9.96
N PHE A 71 -1.40 -6.60 -9.19
CA PHE A 71 -2.66 -5.87 -9.19
C PHE A 71 -2.84 -5.24 -7.82
N THR A 72 -3.24 -3.98 -7.78
CA THR A 72 -3.52 -3.25 -6.55
C THR A 72 -4.98 -2.87 -6.51
N SER A 73 -5.63 -3.07 -5.37
CA SER A 73 -7.05 -2.83 -5.21
C SER A 73 -7.35 -2.22 -3.84
N ASP A 74 -8.37 -1.37 -3.80
CA ASP A 74 -8.89 -0.79 -2.56
C ASP A 74 -10.40 -0.58 -2.69
N TYR A 75 -11.12 -0.55 -1.57
CA TYR A 75 -12.55 -0.26 -1.57
C TYR A 75 -12.83 1.20 -1.93
N ALA A 76 -12.08 2.13 -1.33
CA ALA A 76 -12.32 3.56 -1.49
C ALA A 76 -11.77 4.06 -2.83
N ARG A 77 -12.62 4.71 -3.61
CA ARG A 77 -12.20 5.29 -4.91
C ARG A 77 -11.09 6.32 -4.73
N VAL A 78 -11.17 7.16 -3.70
CA VAL A 78 -10.16 8.20 -3.41
C VAL A 78 -8.76 7.63 -3.21
N ASN A 79 -8.64 6.43 -2.64
CA ASN A 79 -7.35 5.73 -2.52
C ASN A 79 -6.82 5.30 -3.89
N ARG A 80 -7.69 4.69 -4.71
CA ARG A 80 -7.33 4.28 -6.07
C ARG A 80 -6.95 5.46 -6.96
N ASP A 81 -7.63 6.60 -6.80
CA ASP A 81 -7.32 7.83 -7.53
C ASP A 81 -5.92 8.37 -7.13
N VAL A 82 -5.56 8.35 -5.84
CA VAL A 82 -4.21 8.71 -5.37
C VAL A 82 -3.13 7.80 -5.96
N LEU A 83 -3.37 6.48 -5.97
CA LEU A 83 -2.45 5.52 -6.58
C LEU A 83 -2.28 5.76 -8.08
N GLN A 84 -3.36 6.08 -8.78
CA GLN A 84 -3.33 6.42 -10.21
C GLN A 84 -2.50 7.69 -10.44
N SER A 85 -2.72 8.75 -9.66
CA SER A 85 -1.92 9.99 -9.74
C SER A 85 -0.44 9.74 -9.49
N TRP A 86 -0.10 8.90 -8.51
CA TRP A 86 1.29 8.52 -8.22
C TRP A 86 1.98 7.84 -9.41
N ILE A 87 1.26 7.01 -10.16
CA ILE A 87 1.79 6.35 -11.38
C ILE A 87 1.94 7.35 -12.53
N GLU A 88 1.04 8.32 -12.63
CA GLU A 88 0.98 9.28 -13.74
C GLU A 88 1.87 10.51 -13.54
N ASP A 89 2.57 10.63 -12.40
CA ASP A 89 3.37 11.79 -12.00
C ASP A 89 2.54 13.09 -12.01
N LYS A 90 1.34 13.02 -11.41
CA LYS A 90 0.36 14.12 -11.33
C LYS A 90 0.03 14.53 -9.90
#